data_AF-A0A7L3PN16-F1
#
_entry.id   AF-A0A7L3PN16-F1
#
_cell.length_a   1.000
_cell.length_b   1.000
_cell.length_c   1.000
_cell.angle_alpha   90.00
_cell.angle_beta   90.00
_cell.angle_gamma   90.00
#
_symmetry.space_group_name_H-M   'P 1'
#
loop_
_entity.id
_entity.type
_entity.pdbx_description
1 polymer ?
#
loop_
_entity_poly.entity_id
_entity_poly.type
_entity_poly.pdbx_seq_one_letter_code
_entity_poly.pdbx_strand_id
1 'polypeptide(L)'
;KGNGTIGDISSMGLAMQALGATTKFYAPRKWNRTQALDVVAKHDYELAMAIAQVLPALVNKSYLDVGSFDCDATTDECPSLGTHRVSRANTGNIRVHYSITNKIQGQHFHYFTWVTVPLGSTLLKVMEKAEEEDPKIF
;
A
#
# COMPACT_ATOMS: atom_id res chain seq x y z
N LYS A 1 -23.36 5.33 -3.82
CA LYS A 1 -22.32 5.26 -4.87
C LYS A 1 -20.98 5.13 -4.17
N GLY A 2 -20.20 4.08 -4.44
CA GLY A 2 -18.85 3.93 -3.89
C GLY A 2 -17.83 4.72 -4.69
N ASN A 3 -16.70 5.06 -4.08
CA ASN A 3 -15.55 5.73 -4.70
C ASN A 3 -14.82 4.87 -5.76
N GLY A 4 -15.24 3.61 -5.96
CA GLY A 4 -14.61 2.67 -6.90
C GLY A 4 -13.67 1.68 -6.21
N THR A 5 -13.43 1.85 -4.90
CA THR A 5 -12.59 0.97 -4.10
C THR A 5 -13.35 -0.28 -3.64
N ILE A 6 -12.65 -1.41 -3.60
CA ILE A 6 -13.11 -2.68 -3.03
C ILE A 6 -12.14 -3.02 -1.90
N GLY A 7 -12.60 -2.94 -0.66
CA GLY A 7 -11.69 -2.96 0.50
C GLY A 7 -10.94 -1.62 0.61
N ASP A 8 -9.61 -1.69 0.54
CA ASP A 8 -8.69 -0.55 0.50
C ASP A 8 -7.74 -0.61 -0.72
N ILE A 9 -6.88 0.41 -0.88
CA ILE A 9 -5.98 0.55 -2.01
C ILE A 9 -4.96 -0.59 -2.15
N SER A 10 -4.57 -1.22 -1.04
CA SER A 10 -3.65 -2.36 -1.00
C SER A 10 -4.33 -3.62 -1.51
N SER A 11 -5.63 -3.78 -1.25
CA SER A 11 -6.41 -4.94 -1.73
C SER A 11 -6.92 -4.81 -3.17
N MET A 12 -6.93 -3.59 -3.73
CA MET A 12 -7.51 -3.31 -5.05
C MET A 12 -6.92 -4.16 -6.17
N GLY A 13 -5.60 -4.31 -6.23
CA GLY A 13 -4.93 -5.08 -7.28
C GLY A 13 -5.45 -6.51 -7.37
N LEU A 14 -5.54 -7.20 -6.22
CA LEU A 14 -6.05 -8.57 -6.15
C LEU A 14 -7.56 -8.64 -6.41
N ALA A 15 -8.34 -7.69 -5.88
CA ALA A 15 -9.79 -7.63 -6.10
C ALA A 15 -10.13 -7.44 -7.59
N MET A 16 -9.38 -6.59 -8.29
CA MET A 16 -9.55 -6.35 -9.73
C MET A 16 -9.24 -7.60 -10.56
N GLN A 17 -8.18 -8.33 -10.22
CA GLN A 17 -7.84 -9.60 -10.87
C GLN A 17 -8.96 -10.63 -10.67
N ALA A 18 -9.42 -10.81 -9.43
CA ALA A 18 -10.47 -11.76 -9.10
C ALA A 18 -11.78 -11.47 -9.83
N LEU A 19 -12.22 -10.21 -9.86
CA LEU A 19 -13.43 -9.80 -10.58
C LEU A 19 -13.29 -9.82 -12.10
N GLY A 20 -12.07 -9.63 -12.61
CA GLY A 20 -11.76 -9.86 -14.02
C GLY A 20 -11.96 -11.32 -14.42
N ALA A 21 -11.49 -12.26 -13.58
CA ALA A 21 -11.58 -13.70 -13.83
C ALA A 21 -13.00 -14.27 -13.60
N THR A 22 -13.82 -13.62 -12.78
CA THR A 22 -15.13 -14.14 -12.33
C THR A 22 -16.33 -13.38 -12.91
N THR A 23 -16.17 -12.77 -14.09
CA THR A 23 -17.20 -11.96 -14.78
C THR A 23 -18.58 -12.61 -14.86
N LYS A 24 -18.65 -13.95 -14.91
CA LYS A 24 -19.90 -14.73 -14.97
C LYS A 24 -20.74 -14.68 -13.68
N PHE A 25 -20.19 -14.28 -12.55
CA PHE A 25 -20.79 -14.55 -11.22
C PHE A 25 -21.37 -13.34 -10.48
N TYR A 26 -21.17 -12.10 -10.96
CA TYR A 26 -21.64 -10.90 -10.26
C TYR A 26 -22.74 -10.11 -10.98
N ALA A 27 -23.33 -10.67 -12.04
CA ALA A 27 -24.61 -10.17 -12.54
C ALA A 27 -25.70 -10.39 -11.46
N PRO A 28 -26.59 -9.41 -11.18
CA PRO A 28 -26.87 -8.19 -11.94
C PRO A 28 -26.06 -6.96 -11.51
N ARG A 29 -25.24 -7.03 -10.46
CA ARG A 29 -24.49 -5.88 -9.93
C ARG A 29 -23.25 -5.63 -10.78
N LYS A 30 -23.39 -4.78 -11.79
CA LYS A 30 -22.27 -4.34 -12.64
C LYS A 30 -21.19 -3.66 -11.79
N TRP A 31 -20.01 -4.26 -11.74
CA TRP A 31 -18.81 -3.62 -11.24
C TRP A 31 -18.25 -2.67 -12.31
N ASN A 32 -17.93 -1.44 -11.91
CA ASN A 32 -17.32 -0.46 -12.81
C ASN A 32 -15.79 -0.60 -12.78
N ARG A 33 -15.26 -1.43 -13.68
CA ARG A 33 -13.81 -1.66 -13.82
C ARG A 33 -13.05 -0.36 -14.11
N THR A 34 -13.58 0.52 -14.95
CA THR A 34 -12.93 1.79 -15.31
C THR A 34 -12.73 2.67 -14.09
N GLN A 35 -13.73 2.75 -13.22
CA GLN A 35 -13.62 3.50 -11.97
C GLN A 35 -12.57 2.89 -11.03
N ALA A 36 -12.51 1.56 -10.91
CA ALA A 36 -11.50 0.87 -10.12
C ALA A 36 -10.08 1.10 -10.66
N LEU A 37 -9.91 1.08 -11.99
CA LEU A 37 -8.65 1.35 -12.67
C LEU A 37 -8.16 2.78 -12.43
N ASP A 38 -9.07 3.77 -12.48
CA ASP A 38 -8.75 5.17 -12.20
C ASP A 38 -8.24 5.38 -10.75
N VAL A 39 -8.83 4.68 -9.79
CA VAL A 39 -8.40 4.72 -8.38
C VAL A 39 -6.97 4.21 -8.22
N VAL A 40 -6.65 3.05 -8.81
CA VAL A 40 -5.30 2.48 -8.68
C VAL A 40 -4.26 3.23 -9.52
N ALA A 41 -4.60 3.70 -10.71
CA ALA A 41 -3.65 4.40 -11.57
C ALA A 41 -3.19 5.76 -11.00
N LYS A 42 -4.03 6.39 -10.16
CA LYS A 42 -3.73 7.68 -9.51
C LYS A 42 -3.00 7.55 -8.18
N HIS A 43 -2.88 6.35 -7.63
CA HIS A 43 -2.25 6.16 -6.34
C HIS A 43 -0.73 6.10 -6.47
N ASP A 44 -0.04 6.78 -5.56
CA ASP A 44 1.42 6.76 -5.48
C ASP A 44 1.86 5.57 -4.63
N TYR A 45 2.34 4.52 -5.29
CA TYR A 45 2.76 3.29 -4.62
C TYR A 45 4.24 3.37 -4.25
N GLU A 46 4.55 3.42 -2.96
CA GLU A 46 5.93 3.40 -2.48
C GLU A 46 6.45 1.97 -2.24
N LEU A 47 5.55 1.02 -1.94
CA LEU A 47 5.92 -0.36 -1.62
C LEU A 47 5.96 -1.23 -2.87
N ALA A 48 7.13 -1.80 -3.19
CA ALA A 48 7.31 -2.68 -4.35
C ALA A 48 6.32 -3.86 -4.38
N MET A 49 5.96 -4.41 -3.23
CA MET A 49 4.97 -5.47 -3.13
C MET A 49 3.57 -5.00 -3.56
N ALA A 50 3.17 -3.79 -3.18
CA ALA A 50 1.88 -3.22 -3.58
C ALA A 50 1.86 -2.97 -5.11
N ILE A 51 2.97 -2.50 -5.68
CA ILE A 51 3.14 -2.38 -7.15
C ILE A 51 2.98 -3.76 -7.81
N ALA A 52 3.67 -4.79 -7.32
CA ALA A 52 3.62 -6.14 -7.90
C ALA A 52 2.22 -6.76 -7.86
N GLN A 53 1.40 -6.42 -6.87
CA GLN A 53 0.02 -6.91 -6.75
C GLN A 53 -0.96 -6.17 -7.65
N VAL A 54 -0.74 -4.87 -7.91
CA VAL A 54 -1.63 -4.07 -8.76
C VAL A 54 -1.28 -4.13 -10.24
N LEU A 55 0.00 -4.30 -10.58
CA LEU A 55 0.50 -4.26 -11.95
C LEU A 55 -0.22 -5.22 -12.90
N PRO A 56 -0.50 -6.50 -12.55
CA PRO A 56 -1.26 -7.39 -13.44
C PRO A 56 -2.63 -6.80 -13.81
N ALA A 57 -3.36 -6.25 -12.84
CA ALA A 57 -4.68 -5.67 -13.08
C ALA A 57 -4.62 -4.44 -14.03
N LEU A 58 -3.57 -3.62 -13.91
CA LEU A 58 -3.31 -2.45 -14.76
C LEU A 58 -3.11 -2.85 -16.24
N VAL A 59 -2.43 -3.97 -16.49
CA VAL A 59 -2.18 -4.50 -17.84
C VAL A 59 -3.23 -5.52 -18.28
N ASN A 60 -4.38 -5.56 -17.61
CA ASN A 60 -5.48 -6.47 -17.89
C ASN A 60 -5.08 -7.96 -17.86
N LYS A 61 -4.23 -8.32 -16.90
CA LYS A 61 -3.81 -9.68 -16.57
C LYS A 61 -4.20 -10.04 -15.14
N SER A 62 -4.04 -11.32 -14.83
CA SER A 62 -4.24 -11.94 -13.53
C SER A 62 -3.21 -13.04 -13.31
N TYR A 63 -3.09 -13.52 -12.08
CA TYR A 63 -2.25 -14.70 -11.80
C TYR A 63 -2.71 -15.98 -12.51
N LEU A 64 -3.94 -16.03 -13.04
CA LEU A 64 -4.40 -17.16 -13.85
C LEU A 64 -3.78 -17.17 -15.26
N ASP A 65 -3.24 -16.04 -15.73
CA ASP A 65 -2.64 -15.92 -17.06
C ASP A 65 -1.19 -16.44 -17.13
N VAL A 66 -0.58 -16.76 -15.97
CA VAL A 66 0.84 -17.17 -15.86
C VAL A 66 1.15 -18.42 -16.68
N GLY A 67 0.24 -19.38 -16.75
CA GLY A 67 0.43 -20.61 -17.53
C GLY A 67 0.44 -20.39 -19.05
N SER A 68 0.01 -19.22 -19.52
CA SER A 68 -0.03 -18.83 -20.93
C SER A 68 1.04 -17.79 -21.29
N PHE A 69 2.00 -17.57 -20.41
CA PHE A 69 3.03 -16.55 -20.59
C PHE A 69 4.09 -17.02 -21.59
N ASP A 70 4.34 -16.21 -22.62
CA ASP A 70 5.40 -16.43 -23.60
C ASP A 70 6.70 -15.83 -23.06
N CYS A 71 7.64 -16.70 -22.67
CA CYS A 71 8.95 -16.30 -22.15
C CYS A 71 9.95 -15.91 -23.26
N ASP A 72 9.67 -16.28 -24.50
CA ASP A 72 10.55 -15.98 -25.65
C ASP A 72 10.16 -14.68 -26.35
N ALA A 73 9.02 -14.09 -25.97
CA ALA A 73 8.59 -12.78 -26.42
C ALA A 73 9.66 -11.72 -26.10
N THR A 74 10.06 -10.97 -27.11
CA THR A 74 10.98 -9.84 -26.96
C THR A 74 10.34 -8.81 -26.05
N THR A 75 10.98 -8.53 -24.92
CA THR A 75 10.56 -7.45 -24.03
C THR A 75 11.15 -6.14 -24.54
N ASP A 76 10.30 -5.15 -24.75
CA ASP A 76 10.76 -3.79 -25.02
C ASP A 76 11.67 -3.34 -23.87
N GLU A 77 12.82 -2.75 -24.20
CA GLU A 77 13.71 -2.20 -23.18
C GLU A 77 12.96 -1.13 -22.38
N CYS A 78 12.89 -1.31 -21.06
CA CYS A 78 12.29 -0.32 -20.19
C CYS A 78 13.12 0.98 -20.29
N PRO A 79 12.56 2.09 -20.78
CA PRO A 79 13.31 3.32 -20.89
C PRO A 79 13.77 3.76 -19.49
N SER A 80 15.05 4.08 -19.36
CA SER A 80 15.60 4.64 -18.12
C SER A 80 15.05 6.05 -17.92
N LEU A 81 13.89 6.12 -17.29
CA LEU A 81 13.35 7.34 -16.73
C LEU A 81 14.13 7.57 -15.43
N GLY A 82 15.11 8.49 -15.47
CA GLY A 82 15.97 8.78 -14.33
C GLY A 82 15.17 8.91 -13.03
N THR A 83 15.69 8.36 -11.93
CA THR A 83 15.08 8.49 -10.62
C THR A 83 15.27 9.90 -10.09
N HIS A 84 14.46 10.84 -10.56
CA HIS A 84 14.31 12.13 -9.88
C HIS A 84 13.58 11.89 -8.56
N ARG A 85 14.35 11.53 -7.53
CA ARG A 85 13.90 11.70 -6.15
C ARG A 85 13.68 13.19 -5.95
N VAL A 86 12.43 13.61 -5.98
CA VAL A 86 12.04 14.90 -5.45
C VAL A 86 12.32 14.82 -3.95
N SER A 87 13.52 15.22 -3.53
CA SER A 87 13.80 15.47 -2.13
C SER A 87 12.94 16.66 -1.71
N ARG A 88 11.70 16.40 -1.31
CA ARG A 88 10.92 17.34 -0.51
C ARG A 88 11.66 17.46 0.81
N ALA A 89 12.55 18.45 0.90
CA ALA A 89 13.07 18.93 2.16
C ALA A 89 11.89 19.53 2.93
N ASN A 90 11.12 18.68 3.58
CA ASN A 90 10.08 19.09 4.50
C ASN A 90 10.80 19.65 5.74
N THR A 91 10.95 20.97 5.78
CA THR A 91 11.59 21.67 6.90
C THR A 91 10.58 21.81 8.04
N GLY A 92 10.72 20.98 9.08
CA GLY A 92 9.89 21.08 10.28
C GLY A 92 9.89 19.80 11.11
N ASN A 93 9.45 19.93 12.35
CA ASN A 93 9.19 18.80 13.24
C ASN A 93 7.68 18.66 13.47
N ILE A 94 7.22 17.43 13.63
CA ILE A 94 5.86 17.11 14.07
C ILE A 94 5.92 16.44 15.43
N ARG A 95 4.86 16.64 16.22
CA ARG A 95 4.69 15.95 17.50
C ARG A 95 3.58 14.91 17.36
N VAL A 96 3.89 13.66 17.70
CA VAL A 96 3.01 12.51 17.54
C VAL A 96 2.68 11.93 18.91
N HIS A 97 1.40 11.68 19.17
CA HIS A 97 0.96 10.91 20.34
C HIS A 97 1.09 9.41 20.03
N TYR A 98 2.11 8.76 20.61
CA TYR A 98 2.38 7.34 20.40
C TYR A 98 1.95 6.55 21.63
N SER A 99 1.21 5.46 21.43
CA SER A 99 0.72 4.62 22.53
C SER A 99 0.83 3.13 22.21
N ILE A 100 1.25 2.34 23.19
CA ILE A 100 1.27 0.88 23.15
C ILE A 100 0.28 0.32 24.18
N THR A 101 -0.45 -0.73 23.81
CA THR A 101 -1.49 -1.30 24.66
C THR A 101 -1.52 -2.81 24.51
N ASN A 102 -1.48 -3.53 25.64
CA ASN A 102 -1.75 -4.96 25.68
C ASN A 102 -2.94 -5.22 26.62
N LYS A 103 -4.01 -5.79 26.05
CA LYS A 103 -5.22 -6.23 26.76
C LYS A 103 -5.55 -7.70 26.47
N ILE A 104 -4.65 -8.43 25.79
CA ILE A 104 -4.96 -9.73 25.21
C ILE A 104 -4.25 -10.84 25.99
N GLN A 105 -2.96 -10.68 26.31
CA GLN A 105 -2.17 -11.77 26.86
C GLN A 105 -1.15 -11.28 27.89
N GLY A 106 -1.04 -12.01 29.01
CA GLY A 106 -0.09 -11.69 30.07
C GLY A 106 -0.50 -10.48 30.90
N GLN A 107 0.46 -9.66 31.31
CA GLN A 107 0.19 -8.46 32.09
C GLN A 107 -0.42 -7.37 31.20
N HIS A 108 -1.58 -6.86 31.60
CA HIS A 108 -2.21 -5.76 30.91
C HIS A 108 -1.44 -4.46 31.13
N PHE A 109 -1.24 -3.70 30.07
CA PHE A 109 -0.61 -2.38 30.17
C PHE A 109 -1.15 -1.42 29.11
N HIS A 110 -1.01 -0.14 29.41
CA HIS A 110 -1.26 0.96 28.50
C HIS A 110 -0.26 2.07 28.80
N TYR A 111 0.62 2.36 27.84
CA TYR A 111 1.62 3.42 27.94
C TYR A 111 1.51 4.35 26.73
N PHE A 112 1.82 5.62 26.94
CA PHE A 112 1.86 6.60 25.86
C PHE A 112 2.95 7.63 26.10
N THR A 113 3.46 8.22 25.02
CA THR A 113 4.42 9.32 25.05
C THR A 113 4.17 10.27 23.87
N TRP A 114 4.68 11.49 23.99
CA TRP A 114 4.63 12.51 22.93
C TRP A 114 6.01 12.63 22.29
N VAL A 115 6.15 12.08 21.09
CA VAL A 115 7.42 12.02 20.38
C VAL A 115 7.51 13.15 19.37
N THR A 116 8.64 13.85 19.30
CA THR A 116 8.90 14.86 18.27
C THR A 116 9.87 14.31 17.22
N VAL A 117 9.43 14.24 15.96
CA VAL A 117 10.23 13.73 14.84
C VAL A 117 10.20 14.70 13.64
N PRO A 118 11.20 14.66 12.73
CA PRO A 118 11.15 15.42 11.50
C PRO A 118 9.90 15.11 10.66
N LEU A 119 9.34 16.11 9.98
CA LEU A 119 8.19 15.96 9.10
C LEU A 119 8.52 14.99 7.95
N GLY A 120 7.66 14.00 7.74
CA GLY A 120 7.88 12.92 6.76
C GLY A 120 8.57 11.67 7.34
N SER A 121 8.90 11.66 8.63
CA SER A 121 9.35 10.44 9.31
C SER A 121 8.29 9.34 9.28
N THR A 122 8.73 8.09 9.21
CA THR A 122 7.86 6.91 9.24
C THR A 122 7.39 6.58 10.66
N LEU A 123 6.37 5.72 10.79
CA LEU A 123 5.94 5.21 12.09
C LEU A 123 7.08 4.48 12.83
N LEU A 124 7.90 3.70 12.12
CA LEU A 124 9.08 3.05 12.70
C LEU A 124 10.02 4.07 13.37
N LYS A 125 10.21 5.24 12.75
CA LYS A 125 11.06 6.27 13.34
C LYS A 125 10.48 6.87 14.63
N VAL A 126 9.15 6.95 14.72
CA VAL A 126 8.46 7.34 15.96
C VAL A 126 8.68 6.31 17.06
N MET A 127 8.64 5.02 16.72
CA MET A 127 8.89 3.91 17.66
C MET A 127 10.33 3.95 18.18
N GLU A 128 11.32 4.05 17.29
CA GLU A 128 12.75 4.16 17.66
C GLU A 128 13.00 5.36 18.59
N LYS A 129 12.32 6.49 18.34
CA LYS A 129 12.49 7.68 19.17
C LYS A 129 11.82 7.53 20.54
N ALA A 130 10.68 6.83 20.62
CA ALA A 130 10.05 6.51 21.90
C ALA A 130 10.92 5.56 22.73
N GLU A 131 11.51 4.54 22.11
CA GLU A 131 12.46 3.60 22.75
C GLU A 131 13.73 4.32 23.23
N GLU A 132 14.27 5.27 22.45
CA GLU A 132 15.42 6.09 22.87
C GLU A 132 15.11 6.95 24.12
N GLU A 133 13.89 7.49 24.21
CA GLU A 133 13.47 8.37 25.32
C GLU A 133 13.13 7.59 26.60
N ASP A 134 12.50 6.42 26.50
CA ASP A 134 12.24 5.54 27.65
C ASP A 134 12.28 4.04 27.28
N PRO A 135 13.48 3.44 27.24
CA PRO A 135 13.68 2.05 26.80
C PRO A 135 13.14 1.00 27.78
N LYS A 136 12.68 1.41 28.97
CA LYS A 136 12.05 0.48 29.92
C LYS A 136 10.57 0.28 29.63
N ILE A 137 9.97 1.19 28.85
CA ILE A 137 8.55 1.19 28.54
C ILE A 137 8.29 0.88 27.06
N PHE A 138 9.05 1.50 26.14
CA PHE A 138 8.81 1.47 24.69
C PHE A 138 9.83 0.65 23.92
#